data_AF-A0A151XJI6-F1
#
_entry.id   AF-A0A151XJI6-F1
#
_cell.length_a   1.000
_cell.length_b   1.000
_cell.length_c   1.000
_cell.angle_alpha   90.00
_cell.angle_beta   90.00
_cell.angle_gamma   90.00
#
_symmetry.space_group_name_H-M   'P 1'
#
loop_
_entity.id
_entity.type
_entity.pdbx_description
1 polymer ?
#
loop_
_entity_poly.entity_id
_entity_poly.type
_entity_poly.pdbx_seq_one_letter_code
_entity_poly.pdbx_strand_id
1 'polypeptide(L)'
;MIVTQLKDELKRLNLAKDGRKQDLKERLKEHIREIEEVETTEEGSYEEEADSINETEEESSDSDDKLSIEKLSDFEDLSSLLQWNELQKVIYGKRLLKGSAKRFVTYERSIQSWNTLKRRLSREFKTDLNSALVHKELTKRKRQANEMGRQYVHTMQEIISQGHVETEALIQHIIDDVQNEETNKTILHGASTLHNLKKKFEIYDRE
;
A
#
# COMPACT_ATOMS: atom_id res chain seq x y z
N MET A 1 -33.33 -17.84 10.22
CA MET A 1 -34.35 -17.09 11.00
C MET A 1 -35.58 -17.95 11.30
N ILE A 2 -35.95 -17.98 12.57
CA ILE A 2 -37.19 -18.60 13.08
C ILE A 2 -38.30 -17.54 13.00
N VAL A 3 -39.57 -17.95 12.92
CA VAL A 3 -40.74 -17.04 12.79
C VAL A 3 -40.79 -16.00 13.92
N THR A 4 -40.34 -16.37 15.12
CA THR A 4 -40.24 -15.47 16.27
C THR A 4 -39.31 -14.29 16.00
N GLN A 5 -38.11 -14.56 15.47
CA GLN A 5 -37.14 -13.52 15.09
C GLN A 5 -37.69 -12.59 14.00
N LEU A 6 -38.47 -13.11 13.04
CA LEU A 6 -39.11 -12.27 12.01
C LEU A 6 -40.19 -11.36 12.61
N LYS A 7 -40.97 -11.86 13.57
CA LYS A 7 -41.98 -11.06 14.25
C LYS A 7 -41.37 -9.99 15.16
N ASP A 8 -40.23 -10.28 15.78
CA ASP A 8 -39.49 -9.33 16.60
C ASP A 8 -38.88 -8.20 15.77
N GLU A 9 -38.29 -8.53 14.60
CA GLU A 9 -37.79 -7.52 13.65
C GLU A 9 -38.92 -6.68 13.03
N LEU A 10 -40.04 -7.29 12.66
CA LEU A 10 -41.22 -6.53 12.19
C LEU A 10 -41.80 -5.64 13.30
N LYS A 11 -41.76 -6.08 14.56
CA LYS A 11 -42.18 -5.25 15.71
C LYS A 11 -41.25 -4.05 15.91
N ARG A 12 -39.93 -4.21 15.74
CA ARG A 12 -38.97 -3.10 15.79
C ARG A 12 -39.27 -2.04 14.72
N LEU A 13 -39.71 -2.49 13.54
CA LEU A 13 -40.03 -1.66 12.40
C LEU A 13 -41.51 -1.21 12.36
N ASN A 14 -42.29 -1.45 13.43
CA ASN A 14 -43.73 -1.15 13.52
C ASN A 14 -44.61 -1.75 12.40
N LEU A 15 -44.18 -2.86 11.80
CA LEU A 15 -44.88 -3.57 10.72
C LEU A 15 -45.80 -4.68 11.25
N ALA A 16 -46.82 -5.02 10.47
CA ALA A 16 -47.81 -6.03 10.83
C ALA A 16 -47.19 -7.44 10.92
N LYS A 17 -47.41 -8.11 12.07
CA LYS A 17 -46.80 -9.41 12.44
C LYS A 17 -47.63 -10.65 12.07
N ASP A 18 -48.69 -10.46 11.30
CA ASP A 18 -49.70 -11.49 11.00
C ASP A 18 -49.42 -12.19 9.68
N GLY A 19 -49.31 -13.52 9.70
CA GLY A 19 -49.09 -14.32 8.51
C GLY A 19 -48.14 -15.49 8.70
N ARG A 20 -47.93 -16.25 7.63
CA ARG A 20 -46.94 -17.32 7.55
C ARG A 20 -45.53 -16.73 7.40
N LYS A 21 -44.52 -17.56 7.60
CA LYS A 21 -43.10 -17.15 7.54
C LYS A 21 -42.71 -16.44 6.22
N GLN A 22 -43.33 -16.83 5.11
CA GLN A 22 -43.09 -16.22 3.79
C GLN A 22 -43.62 -14.79 3.74
N ASP A 23 -44.88 -14.59 4.16
CA ASP A 23 -45.53 -13.28 4.22
C ASP A 23 -44.73 -12.27 5.08
N LEU A 24 -44.18 -12.73 6.22
CA LEU A 24 -43.34 -11.89 7.09
C LEU A 24 -42.00 -11.50 6.45
N LYS A 25 -41.42 -12.39 5.64
CA LYS A 25 -40.17 -12.11 4.92
C LYS A 25 -40.38 -11.15 3.77
N GLU A 26 -41.50 -11.30 3.06
CA GLU A 26 -41.83 -10.47 1.91
C GLU A 26 -42.07 -9.01 2.35
N ARG A 27 -42.83 -8.80 3.43
CA ARG A 27 -43.02 -7.46 4.02
C ARG A 27 -41.73 -6.82 4.49
N LEU A 28 -40.85 -7.60 5.12
CA LEU A 28 -39.54 -7.09 5.56
C LEU A 28 -38.67 -6.69 4.36
N LYS A 29 -38.72 -7.47 3.27
CA LYS A 29 -37.97 -7.17 2.04
C LYS A 29 -38.52 -5.95 1.32
N GLU A 30 -39.84 -5.79 1.29
CA GLU A 30 -40.51 -4.62 0.70
C GLU A 30 -40.17 -3.35 1.47
N HIS A 31 -40.23 -3.37 2.80
CA HIS A 31 -39.87 -2.21 3.62
C HIS A 31 -38.41 -1.79 3.47
N ILE A 32 -37.48 -2.75 3.35
CA ILE A 32 -36.06 -2.43 3.08
C ILE A 32 -35.90 -1.78 1.72
N ARG A 33 -36.62 -2.25 0.69
CA ARG A 33 -36.61 -1.64 -0.64
C ARG A 33 -37.17 -0.22 -0.62
N GLU A 34 -38.25 0.02 0.12
CA GLU A 34 -38.82 1.35 0.29
C GLU A 34 -37.85 2.30 1.01
N ILE A 35 -37.10 1.82 2.01
CA ILE A 35 -36.04 2.60 2.67
C ILE A 35 -34.92 2.93 1.68
N GLU A 36 -34.45 1.94 0.90
CA GLU A 36 -33.43 2.15 -0.13
C GLU A 36 -33.90 3.17 -1.19
N GLU A 37 -35.17 3.14 -1.61
CA GLU A 37 -35.71 4.11 -2.57
C GLU A 37 -35.85 5.52 -1.96
N VAL A 38 -36.20 5.65 -0.68
CA VAL A 38 -36.29 6.96 -0.01
C VAL A 38 -34.90 7.55 0.25
N GLU A 39 -33.91 6.75 0.66
CA GLU A 39 -32.52 7.19 0.86
C GLU A 39 -31.86 7.68 -0.44
N THR A 40 -32.26 7.17 -1.61
CA THR A 40 -31.73 7.63 -2.92
C THR A 40 -32.25 8.99 -3.38
N THR A 41 -33.25 9.57 -2.72
CA THR A 41 -33.86 10.85 -3.16
C THR A 41 -33.37 12.09 -2.40
N GLU A 42 -32.64 11.95 -1.30
CA GLU A 42 -32.19 13.09 -0.48
C GLU A 42 -30.67 13.29 -0.37
N GLU A 43 -29.82 12.44 -0.95
CA GLU A 43 -28.39 12.74 -1.08
C GLU A 43 -27.91 12.74 -2.53
N GLY A 44 -27.41 13.91 -2.93
CA GLY A 44 -27.09 14.30 -4.29
C GLY A 44 -26.06 13.42 -4.99
N SER A 45 -26.20 13.47 -6.32
CA SER A 45 -25.42 12.81 -7.36
C SER A 45 -23.94 12.57 -7.04
N TYR A 46 -23.58 11.29 -6.93
CA TYR A 46 -22.37 10.78 -7.55
C TYR A 46 -22.80 9.58 -8.41
N GLU A 47 -22.49 9.63 -9.70
CA GLU A 47 -22.68 8.53 -10.62
C GLU A 47 -21.77 7.37 -10.20
N GLU A 48 -22.32 6.34 -9.56
CA GLU A 48 -21.69 5.02 -9.54
C GLU A 48 -22.08 4.30 -10.84
N GLU A 49 -21.27 4.48 -11.88
CA GLU A 49 -21.15 3.45 -12.90
C GLU A 49 -20.62 2.19 -12.22
N ALA A 50 -21.53 1.24 -12.01
CA ALA A 50 -21.21 -0.12 -11.66
C ALA A 50 -20.46 -0.76 -12.84
N ASP A 51 -19.14 -0.58 -12.85
CA ASP A 51 -18.29 -1.27 -13.81
C ASP A 51 -18.19 -2.74 -13.36
N SER A 52 -18.94 -3.57 -14.07
CA SER A 52 -18.86 -5.01 -14.04
C SER A 52 -17.41 -5.42 -14.22
N ILE A 53 -16.76 -5.84 -13.13
CA ILE A 53 -15.41 -6.41 -13.14
C ILE A 53 -15.46 -7.68 -13.98
N ASN A 54 -15.22 -7.51 -15.28
CA ASN A 54 -14.88 -8.58 -16.19
C ASN A 54 -13.56 -9.17 -15.69
N GLU A 55 -13.52 -10.50 -15.59
CA GLU A 55 -12.28 -11.26 -15.41
C GLU A 55 -11.40 -11.01 -16.63
N THR A 56 -10.67 -9.89 -16.63
CA THR A 56 -9.53 -9.70 -17.50
C THR A 56 -8.35 -10.28 -16.74
N GLU A 57 -8.00 -11.51 -17.10
CA GLU A 57 -6.67 -12.07 -16.87
C GLU A 57 -5.65 -11.13 -17.53
N GLU A 58 -5.26 -10.07 -16.82
CA GLU A 58 -4.05 -9.34 -17.16
C GLU A 58 -2.87 -10.21 -16.75
N GLU A 59 -2.27 -10.85 -17.74
CA GLU A 59 -0.88 -11.27 -17.70
C GLU A 59 0.02 -10.02 -17.51
N SER A 60 0.06 -9.52 -16.28
CA SER A 60 1.05 -8.55 -15.86
C SER A 60 2.33 -9.30 -15.54
N SER A 61 3.23 -9.23 -16.52
CA SER A 61 4.62 -9.68 -16.47
C SER A 61 5.30 -9.33 -15.14
N ASP A 62 5.55 -10.39 -14.37
CA ASP A 62 6.73 -10.68 -13.55
C ASP A 62 7.53 -9.48 -12.99
N SER A 63 6.99 -8.86 -11.95
CA SER A 63 7.77 -8.20 -10.89
C SER A 63 7.34 -8.78 -9.55
N ASP A 64 7.31 -10.11 -9.47
CA ASP A 64 6.61 -10.85 -8.43
C ASP A 64 7.38 -10.90 -7.09
N ASP A 65 8.67 -10.53 -7.08
CA ASP A 65 9.56 -10.78 -5.94
C ASP A 65 9.83 -9.58 -5.02
N LYS A 66 9.23 -8.42 -5.28
CA LYS A 66 9.38 -7.23 -4.41
C LYS A 66 8.09 -6.86 -3.69
N LEU A 67 7.67 -7.73 -2.77
CA LEU A 67 6.98 -7.24 -1.58
C LEU A 67 8.00 -6.49 -0.73
N SER A 68 8.25 -5.22 -1.07
CA SER A 68 9.05 -4.33 -0.24
C SER A 68 8.48 -4.37 1.18
N ILE A 69 9.35 -4.60 2.17
CA ILE A 69 8.97 -4.55 3.59
C ILE A 69 8.28 -3.23 3.94
N GLU A 70 8.60 -2.16 3.21
CA GLU A 70 7.92 -0.86 3.26
C GLU A 70 6.40 -1.00 3.11
N LYS A 71 5.90 -1.80 2.15
CA LYS A 71 4.46 -2.06 1.98
C LYS A 71 3.84 -2.79 3.18
N LEU A 72 4.64 -3.57 3.90
CA LEU A 72 4.23 -4.27 5.12
C LEU A 72 4.20 -3.34 6.33
N SER A 73 5.09 -2.33 6.37
CA SER A 73 5.08 -1.26 7.36
C SER A 73 3.88 -0.35 7.16
N ASP A 74 3.61 0.08 5.92
CA ASP A 74 2.45 0.91 5.57
C ASP A 74 1.14 0.21 5.96
N PHE A 75 1.08 -1.13 5.78
CA PHE A 75 -0.05 -1.94 6.22
C PHE A 75 -0.22 -1.91 7.75
N GLU A 76 0.88 -1.96 8.52
CA GLU A 76 0.81 -1.92 9.97
C GLU A 76 0.33 -0.57 10.48
N ASP A 77 0.81 0.52 9.88
CA ASP A 77 0.37 1.87 10.18
C ASP A 77 -1.12 2.04 9.86
N LEU A 78 -1.57 1.57 8.70
CA LEU A 78 -2.98 1.58 8.31
C LEU A 78 -3.84 0.73 9.25
N SER A 79 -3.37 -0.47 9.61
CA SER A 79 -4.09 -1.36 10.53
C SER A 79 -4.21 -0.78 11.94
N SER A 80 -3.22 0.01 12.35
CA SER A 80 -3.21 0.69 13.65
C SER A 80 -4.15 1.89 13.63
N LEU A 81 -4.13 2.67 12.55
CA LEU A 81 -5.02 3.81 12.34
C LEU A 81 -6.50 3.37 12.35
N LEU A 82 -6.80 2.26 11.68
CA LEU A 82 -8.14 1.71 11.57
C LEU A 82 -8.50 0.76 12.73
N GLN A 83 -7.62 0.59 13.71
CA GLN A 83 -7.80 -0.29 14.88
C GLN A 83 -8.23 -1.71 14.53
N TRP A 84 -7.63 -2.30 13.51
CA TRP A 84 -7.97 -3.65 13.05
C TRP A 84 -7.62 -4.70 14.11
N ASN A 85 -8.55 -5.64 14.28
CA ASN A 85 -8.29 -6.82 15.09
C ASN A 85 -7.35 -7.81 14.37
N GLU A 86 -6.79 -8.76 15.12
CA GLU A 86 -5.82 -9.72 14.58
C GLU A 86 -6.39 -10.58 13.44
N LEU A 87 -7.69 -10.92 13.49
CA LEU A 87 -8.34 -11.69 12.44
C LEU A 87 -8.46 -10.87 11.14
N GLN A 88 -8.85 -9.60 11.24
CA GLN A 88 -8.94 -8.66 10.12
C GLN A 88 -7.58 -8.48 9.48
N LYS A 89 -6.52 -8.26 10.27
CA LYS A 89 -5.14 -8.17 9.76
C LYS A 89 -4.75 -9.41 8.97
N VAL A 90 -5.06 -10.61 9.46
CA VAL A 90 -4.76 -11.86 8.74
C VAL A 90 -5.56 -11.99 7.44
N ILE A 91 -6.85 -11.68 7.45
CA ILE A 91 -7.72 -11.80 6.27
C ILE A 91 -7.30 -10.78 5.20
N TYR A 92 -7.22 -9.50 5.57
CA TYR A 92 -6.83 -8.43 4.65
C TYR A 92 -5.39 -8.60 4.19
N GLY A 93 -4.49 -8.97 5.10
CA GLY A 93 -3.12 -9.33 4.78
C GLY A 93 -3.03 -10.36 3.67
N LYS A 94 -3.74 -11.50 3.81
CA LYS A 94 -3.80 -12.54 2.77
C LYS A 94 -4.43 -12.06 1.45
N ARG A 95 -5.42 -11.17 1.52
CA ARG A 95 -6.11 -10.61 0.34
C ARG A 95 -5.22 -9.65 -0.46
N LEU A 96 -4.32 -8.93 0.21
CA LEU A 96 -3.39 -7.98 -0.42
C LEU A 96 -2.20 -8.67 -1.12
N LEU A 97 -1.90 -9.92 -0.75
CA LEU A 97 -0.83 -10.68 -1.41
C LEU A 97 -1.20 -11.00 -2.85
N LYS A 98 -0.24 -10.79 -3.76
CA LYS A 98 -0.33 -11.11 -5.18
C LYS A 98 0.83 -12.06 -5.56
N GLY A 99 0.66 -12.69 -6.73
CA GLY A 99 1.57 -13.67 -7.35
C GLY A 99 2.32 -14.61 -6.40
N SER A 100 3.65 -14.57 -6.38
CA SER A 100 4.53 -15.54 -5.71
C SER A 100 4.31 -15.56 -4.20
N ALA A 101 4.08 -14.42 -3.57
CA ALA A 101 3.75 -14.36 -2.15
C ALA A 101 2.36 -14.90 -1.81
N LYS A 102 1.38 -14.73 -2.69
CA LYS A 102 0.07 -15.38 -2.53
C LYS A 102 0.20 -16.89 -2.62
N ARG A 103 0.98 -17.40 -3.58
CA ARG A 103 1.26 -18.84 -3.75
C ARG A 103 2.00 -19.43 -2.55
N PHE A 104 2.97 -18.70 -2.00
CA PHE A 104 3.70 -19.09 -0.80
C PHE A 104 2.75 -19.27 0.40
N VAL A 105 1.87 -18.30 0.64
CA VAL A 105 0.93 -18.33 1.77
C VAL A 105 -0.19 -19.38 1.59
N THR A 106 -0.59 -19.68 0.35
CA THR A 106 -1.56 -20.77 0.11
C THR A 106 -0.94 -22.16 0.28
N TYR A 107 0.35 -22.32 -0.05
CA TYR A 107 1.11 -23.54 0.23
C TYR A 107 1.27 -23.77 1.74
N GLU A 108 1.55 -22.71 2.49
CA GLU A 108 1.79 -22.78 3.93
C GLU A 108 0.48 -22.88 4.74
N ARG A 109 -0.05 -24.11 4.83
CA ARG A 109 -1.26 -24.44 5.60
C ARG A 109 -0.99 -24.29 7.10
N SER A 110 -1.28 -23.12 7.70
CA SER A 110 -1.53 -22.90 9.16
C SER A 110 -1.31 -21.46 9.64
N ILE A 111 -1.26 -20.45 8.76
CA ILE A 111 -1.06 -19.07 9.21
C ILE A 111 -2.35 -18.52 9.85
N GLN A 112 -2.39 -18.54 11.18
CA GLN A 112 -3.52 -18.11 12.02
C GLN A 112 -3.30 -16.75 12.71
N SER A 113 -2.08 -16.20 12.71
CA SER A 113 -1.77 -14.91 13.33
C SER A 113 -1.01 -13.99 12.37
N TRP A 114 -1.24 -12.68 12.51
CA TRP A 114 -0.59 -11.66 11.68
C TRP A 114 0.94 -11.71 11.84
N ASN A 115 1.42 -11.83 13.07
CA ASN A 115 2.86 -11.96 13.34
C ASN A 115 3.49 -13.19 12.66
N THR A 116 2.76 -14.30 12.54
CA THR A 116 3.27 -15.47 11.80
C THR A 116 3.30 -15.19 10.30
N LEU A 117 2.27 -14.56 9.75
CA LEU A 117 2.21 -14.15 8.35
C LEU A 117 3.37 -13.22 8.00
N LYS A 118 3.51 -12.13 8.77
CA LYS A 118 4.57 -11.14 8.63
C LYS A 118 5.95 -11.79 8.66
N ARG A 119 6.25 -12.58 9.69
CA ARG A 119 7.55 -13.22 9.85
C ARG A 119 7.88 -14.17 8.70
N ARG A 120 6.91 -14.94 8.21
CA ARG A 120 7.12 -15.89 7.09
C ARG A 120 7.35 -15.14 5.78
N LEU A 121 6.52 -14.13 5.50
CA LEU A 121 6.70 -13.26 4.35
C LEU A 121 8.04 -12.51 4.39
N SER A 122 8.40 -11.93 5.54
CA SER A 122 9.70 -11.32 5.71
C SER A 122 10.82 -12.35 5.54
N ARG A 123 10.73 -13.58 6.06
CA ARG A 123 11.83 -14.53 5.87
C ARG A 123 12.04 -14.91 4.40
N GLU A 124 10.97 -15.07 3.64
CA GLU A 124 11.04 -15.53 2.26
C GLU A 124 11.33 -14.38 1.27
N PHE A 125 10.69 -13.23 1.47
CA PHE A 125 10.72 -12.09 0.56
C PHE A 125 11.54 -10.89 1.07
N LYS A 126 12.09 -10.94 2.28
CA LYS A 126 13.16 -10.02 2.67
C LYS A 126 14.38 -10.41 1.87
N THR A 127 14.45 -9.86 0.68
CA THR A 127 15.72 -9.53 0.09
C THR A 127 16.35 -8.52 1.03
N ASP A 128 17.26 -8.98 1.89
CA ASP A 128 18.34 -8.11 2.31
C ASP A 128 19.02 -7.72 0.99
N LEU A 129 18.62 -6.57 0.44
CA LEU A 129 19.25 -6.03 -0.74
C LEU A 129 20.72 -5.87 -0.36
N ASN A 130 21.51 -6.82 -0.85
CA ASN A 130 22.94 -6.83 -0.64
C ASN A 130 23.44 -5.42 -0.96
N SER A 131 24.24 -4.84 -0.10
CA SER A 131 24.85 -3.52 -0.31
C SER A 131 25.38 -3.40 -1.76
N ALA A 132 25.91 -4.49 -2.33
CA ALA A 132 26.33 -4.56 -3.74
C ALA A 132 25.22 -4.30 -4.78
N LEU A 133 23.99 -4.77 -4.56
CA LEU A 133 22.84 -4.49 -5.44
C LEU A 133 22.38 -3.03 -5.30
N VAL A 134 22.37 -2.49 -4.08
CA VAL A 134 22.07 -1.08 -3.84
C VAL A 134 23.11 -0.19 -4.53
N HIS A 135 24.40 -0.51 -4.39
CA HIS A 135 25.48 0.20 -5.11
C HIS A 135 25.33 0.10 -6.63
N LYS A 136 24.86 -1.02 -7.18
CA LYS A 136 24.56 -1.16 -8.61
C LYS A 136 23.38 -0.27 -9.04
N GLU A 137 22.29 -0.24 -8.28
CA GLU A 137 21.14 0.63 -8.56
C GLU A 137 21.50 2.11 -8.45
N LEU A 138 22.29 2.49 -7.43
CA LEU A 138 22.84 3.84 -7.29
C LEU A 138 23.67 4.22 -8.53
N THR A 139 24.60 3.36 -8.95
CA THR A 139 25.48 3.62 -10.11
C THR A 139 24.73 3.66 -11.44
N LYS A 140 23.63 2.92 -11.55
CA LYS A 140 22.76 2.93 -12.73
C LYS A 140 21.93 4.21 -12.79
N ARG A 141 21.51 4.74 -11.64
CA ARG A 141 20.64 5.92 -11.56
C ARG A 141 21.45 7.21 -11.67
N LYS A 142 21.56 7.74 -12.89
CA LYS A 142 22.17 9.06 -13.14
C LYS A 142 21.15 10.19 -13.06
N ARG A 143 21.57 11.38 -12.60
CA ARG A 143 20.74 12.60 -12.60
C ARG A 143 20.32 12.93 -14.03
N GLN A 144 19.04 13.24 -14.22
CA GLN A 144 18.52 13.68 -15.52
C GLN A 144 18.64 15.20 -15.66
N ALA A 145 18.82 15.70 -16.89
CA ALA A 145 19.00 17.14 -17.15
C ALA A 145 17.75 17.99 -16.82
N ASN A 146 16.57 17.36 -16.78
CA ASN A 146 15.29 17.99 -16.44
C ASN A 146 14.87 17.77 -14.97
N GLU A 147 15.70 17.12 -14.16
CA GLU A 147 15.39 16.77 -12.78
C GLU A 147 15.96 17.82 -11.80
N MET A 148 15.09 18.32 -10.92
CA MET A 148 15.51 19.21 -9.82
C MET A 148 16.44 18.45 -8.86
N GLY A 149 17.51 19.09 -8.37
CA GLY A 149 18.49 18.43 -7.49
C GLY A 149 17.86 17.80 -6.24
N ARG A 150 16.79 18.42 -5.71
CA ARG A 150 16.01 17.88 -4.59
C ARG A 150 15.33 16.55 -4.92
N GLN A 151 14.71 16.43 -6.08
CA GLN A 151 14.03 15.19 -6.51
C GLN A 151 15.04 14.04 -6.63
N TYR A 152 16.19 14.32 -7.23
CA TYR A 152 17.28 13.35 -7.36
C TYR A 152 17.74 12.82 -6.00
N VAL A 153 17.95 13.71 -5.02
CA VAL A 153 18.33 13.30 -3.66
C VAL A 153 17.24 12.42 -3.02
N HIS A 154 15.96 12.74 -3.19
CA HIS A 154 14.87 11.93 -2.64
C HIS A 154 14.82 10.52 -3.24
N THR A 155 14.96 10.39 -4.57
CA THR A 155 15.01 9.06 -5.21
C THR A 155 16.24 8.27 -4.75
N MET A 156 17.39 8.92 -4.54
CA MET A 156 18.57 8.25 -3.99
C MET A 156 18.41 7.83 -2.53
N GLN A 157 17.61 8.56 -1.73
CA GLN A 157 17.23 8.11 -0.39
C GLN A 157 16.35 6.87 -0.44
N GLU A 158 15.39 6.79 -1.36
CA GLU A 158 14.51 5.63 -1.51
C GLU A 158 15.30 4.36 -1.90
N ILE A 159 16.33 4.49 -2.75
CA ILE A 159 17.18 3.35 -3.09
C ILE A 159 17.96 2.85 -1.87
N ILE A 160 18.34 3.75 -0.95
CA ILE A 160 19.05 3.38 0.28
C ILE A 160 18.12 2.94 1.39
N SER A 161 16.89 3.43 1.51
CA SER A 161 15.95 2.89 2.50
C SER A 161 15.74 1.39 2.32
N GLN A 162 15.89 0.92 1.08
CA GLN A 162 15.79 -0.48 0.71
C GLN A 162 17.01 -1.34 1.11
N GLY A 163 18.16 -0.78 1.53
CA GLY A 163 19.30 -1.58 1.97
C GLY A 163 20.29 -0.88 2.91
N HIS A 164 21.22 -1.62 3.51
CA HIS A 164 22.13 -1.06 4.51
C HIS A 164 23.35 -0.41 3.85
N VAL A 165 23.23 0.85 3.43
CA VAL A 165 24.34 1.66 2.89
C VAL A 165 24.59 2.87 3.77
N GLU A 166 25.86 3.14 4.04
CA GLU A 166 26.27 4.29 4.86
C GLU A 166 26.00 5.61 4.14
N THR A 167 25.49 6.60 4.86
CA THR A 167 25.11 7.90 4.30
C THR A 167 26.30 8.65 3.70
N GLU A 168 27.51 8.45 4.21
CA GLU A 168 28.73 9.05 3.65
C GLU A 168 29.07 8.49 2.27
N ALA A 169 28.94 7.17 2.08
CA ALA A 169 29.17 6.52 0.79
C ALA A 169 28.19 7.01 -0.29
N LEU A 170 26.93 7.30 0.10
CA LEU A 170 25.95 7.91 -0.80
C LEU A 170 26.35 9.33 -1.21
N ILE A 171 26.78 10.15 -0.26
CA ILE A 171 27.13 11.55 -0.55
C ILE A 171 28.29 11.58 -1.54
N GLN A 172 29.31 10.75 -1.32
CA GLN A 172 30.42 10.60 -2.28
C GLN A 172 29.91 10.14 -3.65
N HIS A 173 29.06 9.12 -3.69
CA HIS A 173 28.49 8.61 -4.94
C HIS A 173 27.70 9.68 -5.71
N ILE A 174 26.84 10.44 -5.03
CA ILE A 174 26.09 11.55 -5.64
C ILE A 174 27.02 12.64 -6.18
N ILE A 175 28.09 12.98 -5.45
CA ILE A 175 29.05 14.01 -5.88
C ILE A 175 29.85 13.55 -7.10
N ASP A 176 30.26 12.29 -7.11
CA ASP A 176 30.99 11.67 -8.23
C ASP A 176 30.12 11.61 -9.50
N ASP A 177 28.84 11.28 -9.35
CA ASP A 177 27.88 11.09 -10.45
C ASP A 177 27.39 12.39 -11.10
N VAL A 178 27.51 13.54 -10.43
CA VAL A 178 27.20 14.84 -11.03
C VAL A 178 28.17 15.08 -12.20
N GLN A 179 27.67 15.25 -13.42
CA GLN A 179 28.48 15.35 -14.64
C GLN A 179 29.13 16.74 -14.87
N ASN A 180 29.07 17.65 -13.90
CA ASN A 180 29.49 19.04 -14.10
C ASN A 180 31.00 19.30 -13.99
N GLU A 181 31.41 20.42 -14.60
CA GLU A 181 32.72 21.06 -14.41
C GLU A 181 33.15 21.01 -12.94
N GLU A 182 34.41 20.62 -12.73
CA GLU A 182 35.06 20.38 -11.44
C GLU A 182 34.86 21.53 -10.44
N THR A 183 34.66 22.75 -10.95
CA THR A 183 34.34 23.96 -10.17
C THR A 183 33.02 23.85 -9.41
N ASN A 184 31.93 23.42 -10.02
CA ASN A 184 30.63 23.34 -9.33
C ASN A 184 30.55 22.12 -8.38
N LYS A 185 31.39 21.10 -8.59
CA LYS A 185 31.52 19.95 -7.68
C LYS A 185 32.11 20.34 -6.32
N THR A 186 33.01 21.33 -6.27
CA THR A 186 33.61 21.78 -5.00
C THR A 186 32.57 22.27 -3.98
N ILE A 187 31.47 22.87 -4.45
CA ILE A 187 30.36 23.34 -3.61
C ILE A 187 29.68 22.15 -2.89
N LEU A 188 29.68 20.96 -3.51
CA LEU A 188 29.05 19.75 -3.00
C LEU A 188 29.96 18.96 -2.04
N HIS A 189 31.28 18.96 -2.23
CA HIS A 189 32.25 18.19 -1.42
C HIS A 189 32.28 18.50 0.08
N GLY A 190 31.74 19.63 0.53
CA GLY A 190 31.60 19.95 1.97
C GLY A 190 30.33 19.42 2.66
N ALA A 191 29.56 18.53 2.01
CA ALA A 191 28.35 17.96 2.61
C ALA A 191 28.71 16.68 3.41
N SER A 192 28.56 16.72 4.73
CA SER A 192 28.69 15.53 5.62
C SER A 192 27.35 14.91 5.97
N THR A 193 26.23 15.54 5.60
CA THR A 193 24.89 15.05 5.89
C THR A 193 23.99 15.35 4.71
N LEU A 194 23.03 14.47 4.46
CA LEU A 194 22.10 14.60 3.36
C LEU A 194 21.28 15.92 3.39
N HIS A 195 20.96 16.41 4.60
CA HIS A 195 20.33 17.72 4.76
C HIS A 195 21.20 18.86 4.22
N ASN A 196 22.50 18.79 4.44
CA ASN A 196 23.46 19.77 3.94
C ASN A 196 23.63 19.63 2.41
N LEU A 197 23.63 18.39 1.91
CA LEU A 197 23.63 18.09 0.49
C LEU A 197 22.41 18.73 -0.22
N LYS A 198 21.21 18.61 0.36
CA LYS A 198 19.99 19.27 -0.17
C LYS A 198 20.15 20.78 -0.28
N LYS A 199 20.62 21.44 0.78
CA LYS A 199 20.86 22.90 0.76
C LYS A 199 21.90 23.32 -0.29
N LYS A 200 22.95 22.52 -0.48
CA LYS A 200 23.96 22.78 -1.50
C LYS A 200 23.44 22.58 -2.92
N PHE A 201 22.54 21.62 -3.13
CA PHE A 201 21.82 21.48 -4.40
C PHE A 201 20.88 22.67 -4.69
N GLU A 202 20.32 23.33 -3.67
CA GLU A 202 19.51 24.56 -3.88
C GLU A 202 20.35 25.76 -4.34
N ILE A 203 21.62 25.82 -3.91
CA ILE A 203 22.57 26.85 -4.36
C ILE A 203 23.01 26.52 -5.78
N TYR A 204 23.32 25.24 -6.04
CA TYR A 204 23.72 24.75 -7.35
C TYR A 204 22.64 24.94 -8.44
N ASP A 205 21.36 24.69 -8.13
CA ASP A 205 20.27 24.87 -9.11
C ASP A 205 19.95 26.37 -9.37
N ARG A 206 20.60 27.30 -8.64
CA ARG A 206 20.40 28.76 -8.77
C ARG A 206 21.54 29.44 -9.55
N GLU A 207 22.70 28.81 -9.68
CA GLU A 207 23.84 29.28 -10.50
C GLU A 207 23.76 28.73 -11.93
#